data_AF-A0A176VE54-F1
#
_entry.id   AF-A0A176VE54-F1
#
_cell.length_a   1.000
_cell.length_b   1.000
_cell.length_c   1.000
_cell.angle_alpha   90.00
_cell.angle_beta   90.00
_cell.angle_gamma   90.00
#
_symmetry.space_group_name_H-M   'P 1'
#
loop_
_entity.id
_entity.type
_entity.pdbx_description
1 polymer ?
#
loop_
_entity_poly.entity_id
_entity_poly.type
_entity_poly.pdbx_seq_one_letter_code
_entity_poly.pdbx_strand_id
1 'polypeptide(L)'
;MKVRECGSAVGKRFEISVSLVLELSSLSLRRVDIKMLLNIANPTTGCQKKVEIDDDQKLRAFFDKRLSQEVTGDNLGEEFNGYVFKIKGGCDKQGFPMKQGVITQGRVRIMMHRGTPCFRGHGRRNGERRRKSVRGCIVSPDLSVLNLVIVKQGAKPLPGLTDIEKPRMRGPKRATKIRKLFNLSKEDDVRKYVNTYRRSFTSTTGKKRSKAPKIQRLVTPLTLQRKRSRIAEKKKRVAKAKSEAGEYQKLLALRLKEQREHRSESLAKKRASRVSTATRTE
;
A
#
# COMPACT_ATOMS: atom_id res chain seq x y z
N MET A 1 -33.68 -27.79 -76.94
CA MET A 1 -32.38 -28.48 -76.78
C MET A 1 -31.75 -28.67 -78.14
N LYS A 2 -30.80 -27.80 -78.49
CA LYS A 2 -29.97 -27.91 -79.71
C LYS A 2 -28.67 -27.18 -79.38
N VAL A 3 -27.60 -27.96 -79.18
CA VAL A 3 -26.24 -27.47 -79.06
C VAL A 3 -25.76 -27.14 -80.47
N ARG A 4 -25.31 -25.89 -80.70
CA ARG A 4 -24.55 -25.50 -81.89
C ARG A 4 -23.42 -24.54 -81.52
N GLU A 5 -22.23 -25.07 -81.74
CA GLU A 5 -21.04 -24.48 -82.37
C GLU A 5 -20.22 -23.37 -81.70
N CYS A 6 -18.91 -23.67 -81.78
CA CYS A 6 -17.72 -22.93 -81.43
C CYS A 6 -17.62 -21.54 -82.07
N GLY A 7 -16.94 -20.63 -81.36
CA GLY A 7 -16.36 -19.41 -81.92
C GLY A 7 -15.19 -18.95 -81.07
N SER A 8 -13.97 -19.19 -81.54
CA SER A 8 -12.70 -18.71 -81.00
C SER A 8 -12.57 -17.20 -81.14
N ALA A 9 -12.22 -16.49 -80.07
CA ALA A 9 -11.75 -15.10 -80.14
C ALA A 9 -10.46 -14.92 -79.33
N VAL A 10 -9.43 -14.61 -80.09
CA VAL A 10 -8.03 -14.40 -79.77
C VAL A 10 -7.80 -13.26 -78.76
N GLY A 11 -6.91 -13.53 -77.81
CA GLY A 11 -5.98 -12.62 -77.14
C GLY A 11 -6.28 -11.12 -77.10
N LYS A 12 -6.64 -10.63 -75.91
CA LYS A 12 -6.30 -9.25 -75.49
C LYS A 12 -5.29 -9.34 -74.34
N ARG A 13 -4.03 -9.02 -74.66
CA ARG A 13 -3.03 -8.64 -73.66
C ARG A 13 -3.58 -7.44 -72.90
N PHE A 14 -3.92 -7.62 -71.64
CA PHE A 14 -4.14 -6.50 -70.73
C PHE A 14 -2.77 -5.89 -70.44
N GLU A 15 -2.47 -4.77 -71.10
CA GLU A 15 -1.47 -3.84 -70.62
C GLU A 15 -1.95 -3.32 -69.27
N ILE A 16 -1.43 -3.93 -68.20
CA ILE A 16 -1.49 -3.34 -66.87
C ILE A 16 -0.54 -2.15 -66.94
N SER A 17 -1.13 -0.96 -67.04
CA SER A 17 -0.41 0.30 -67.07
C SER A 17 0.50 0.42 -65.84
N VAL A 18 1.78 0.66 -66.11
CA VAL A 18 2.85 0.86 -65.11
C VAL A 18 2.52 2.01 -64.14
N SER A 19 1.56 2.88 -64.49
CA SER A 19 1.05 3.96 -63.63
C SER A 19 0.30 3.47 -62.38
N LEU A 20 -0.39 2.33 -62.44
CA LEU A 20 -1.11 1.78 -61.27
C LEU A 20 -0.18 1.13 -60.23
N VAL A 21 1.01 0.71 -60.65
CA VAL A 21 2.04 0.17 -59.73
C VAL A 21 2.74 1.30 -58.97
N LEU A 22 2.82 2.50 -59.54
CA LEU A 22 3.41 3.67 -58.87
C LEU A 22 2.46 4.35 -57.88
N GLU A 23 1.14 4.31 -58.09
CA GLU A 23 0.18 4.82 -57.08
C GLU A 23 0.05 3.92 -55.85
N LEU A 24 0.36 2.62 -55.96
CA LEU A 24 0.43 1.73 -54.80
C LEU A 24 1.74 1.87 -54.00
N SER A 25 2.74 2.58 -54.54
CA SER A 25 3.99 2.89 -53.83
C SER A 25 3.90 4.14 -52.94
N SER A 26 2.83 4.93 -53.06
CA SER A 26 2.56 6.12 -52.23
C SER A 26 1.67 5.84 -51.01
N LEU A 27 1.13 4.61 -50.89
CA LEU A 27 0.79 3.99 -49.61
C LEU A 27 2.09 3.57 -48.89
N SER A 28 2.97 4.57 -48.74
CA SER A 28 3.97 4.60 -47.69
C SER A 28 3.34 4.03 -46.43
N LEU A 29 4.04 3.05 -45.85
CA LEU A 29 3.76 2.57 -44.51
C LEU A 29 3.28 3.76 -43.68
N ARG A 30 2.01 3.77 -43.28
CA ARG A 30 1.63 4.47 -42.06
C ARG A 30 2.43 3.76 -40.99
N ARG A 31 3.68 4.18 -40.80
CA ARG A 31 4.39 4.03 -39.55
C ARG A 31 3.36 4.48 -38.54
N VAL A 32 2.83 3.53 -37.79
CA VAL A 32 2.09 3.84 -36.58
C VAL A 32 3.16 4.49 -35.73
N ASP A 33 3.29 5.82 -35.83
CA ASP A 33 4.31 6.56 -35.10
C ASP A 33 4.14 6.18 -33.64
N ILE A 34 5.13 5.47 -33.11
CA ILE A 34 5.10 4.94 -31.76
C ILE A 34 5.34 6.15 -30.85
N LYS A 35 4.28 6.89 -30.56
CA LYS A 35 4.35 8.03 -29.64
C LYS A 35 4.54 7.50 -28.22
N MET A 36 5.69 7.79 -27.61
CA MET A 36 5.92 7.47 -26.20
C MET A 36 5.54 8.68 -25.33
N LEU A 37 4.70 8.45 -24.33
CA LEU A 37 4.27 9.48 -23.39
C LEU A 37 5.18 9.49 -22.16
N LEU A 38 5.69 10.67 -21.78
CA LEU A 38 6.39 10.88 -20.52
C LEU A 38 5.43 11.49 -19.50
N ASN A 39 5.14 10.77 -18.42
CA ASN A 39 4.40 11.29 -17.29
C ASN A 39 5.38 11.75 -16.21
N ILE A 40 5.60 13.05 -16.12
CA ILE A 40 6.60 13.67 -15.25
C ILE A 40 5.90 14.21 -14.00
N ALA A 41 6.40 13.83 -12.83
CA ALA A 41 5.93 14.32 -11.53
C ALA A 41 7.03 15.12 -10.81
N ASN A 42 6.65 16.26 -10.22
CA ASN A 42 7.49 16.99 -9.28
C ASN A 42 6.97 16.76 -7.85
N PRO A 43 7.70 16.02 -7.00
CA PRO A 43 7.27 15.73 -5.64
C PRO A 43 7.26 16.96 -4.73
N THR A 44 8.01 18.01 -5.07
CA THR A 44 8.09 19.26 -4.28
C THR A 44 6.80 20.05 -4.42
N THR A 45 6.34 20.29 -5.66
CA THR A 45 5.09 21.03 -5.92
C THR A 45 3.85 20.15 -5.86
N GLY A 46 4.00 18.82 -6.01
CA GLY A 46 2.88 17.88 -6.06
C GLY A 46 2.11 17.90 -7.38
N CYS A 47 2.65 18.55 -8.41
CA CYS A 47 2.10 18.63 -9.75
C CYS A 47 2.64 17.52 -10.66
N GLN A 48 1.86 17.20 -11.70
CA GLN A 48 2.19 16.20 -12.71
C GLN A 48 1.81 16.72 -14.08
N LYS A 49 2.62 16.43 -15.09
CA LYS A 49 2.36 16.80 -16.49
C LYS A 49 2.70 15.62 -17.40
N LYS A 50 1.87 15.43 -18.42
CA LYS A 50 2.17 14.53 -19.53
C LYS A 50 2.84 15.33 -20.65
N VAL A 51 3.93 14.80 -21.18
CA VAL A 51 4.65 15.33 -22.33
C VAL A 51 4.70 14.25 -23.39
N GLU A 52 4.32 14.59 -24.61
CA GLU A 52 4.32 13.69 -25.75
C GLU A 52 5.62 13.92 -26.52
N ILE A 53 6.41 12.86 -26.72
CA ILE A 53 7.67 12.94 -27.47
C ILE A 53 7.64 11.87 -28.54
N ASP A 54 7.78 12.32 -29.78
CA ASP A 54 7.76 11.48 -30.97
C ASP A 54 9.18 11.22 -31.52
N ASP A 55 10.17 12.00 -31.07
CA ASP A 55 11.56 11.91 -31.54
C ASP A 55 12.36 10.85 -30.78
N ASP A 56 12.72 9.77 -31.48
CA ASP A 56 13.52 8.66 -30.95
C ASP A 56 14.89 9.11 -30.41
N GLN A 57 15.51 10.16 -30.95
CA GLN A 57 16.83 10.61 -30.49
C GLN A 57 16.79 11.07 -29.04
N LYS A 58 15.73 11.77 -28.66
CA LYS A 58 15.48 12.23 -27.28
C LYS A 58 15.22 11.06 -26.34
N LEU A 59 14.53 10.02 -26.84
CA LEU A 59 14.14 8.85 -26.06
C LEU A 59 15.29 7.85 -25.84
N ARG A 60 16.30 7.83 -26.73
CA ARG A 60 17.49 6.96 -26.61
C ARG A 60 18.20 7.07 -25.27
N ALA A 61 18.22 8.26 -24.66
CA ALA A 61 18.82 8.46 -23.34
C ALA A 61 18.18 7.61 -22.23
N PHE A 62 16.91 7.22 -22.41
CA PHE A 62 16.15 6.41 -21.46
C PHE A 62 16.23 4.92 -21.75
N PHE A 63 16.53 4.50 -22.98
CA PHE A 63 16.60 3.09 -23.34
C PHE A 63 17.75 2.38 -22.61
N ASP A 64 17.54 1.10 -22.32
CA ASP A 64 18.44 0.23 -21.55
C ASP A 64 18.76 0.68 -20.12
N LYS A 65 18.17 1.78 -19.67
CA LYS A 65 18.14 2.17 -18.27
C LYS A 65 17.17 1.28 -17.50
N ARG A 66 17.50 1.06 -16.23
CA ARG A 66 16.69 0.29 -15.29
C ARG A 66 15.80 1.21 -14.46
N LEU A 67 14.70 0.63 -14.00
CA LEU A 67 13.84 1.27 -13.01
C LEU A 67 14.63 1.73 -11.77
N SER A 68 14.34 2.95 -11.31
CA SER A 68 15.02 3.68 -10.24
C SER A 68 16.40 4.27 -10.58
N GLN A 69 16.88 4.18 -11.82
CA GLN A 69 18.05 4.92 -12.27
C GLN A 69 17.74 6.38 -12.53
N GLU A 70 18.77 7.23 -12.37
CA GLU A 70 18.74 8.65 -12.66
C GLU A 70 19.26 8.89 -14.09
N VAL A 71 18.61 9.81 -14.79
CA VAL A 71 18.86 10.18 -16.18
C VAL A 71 18.82 11.71 -16.27
N THR A 72 19.79 12.28 -16.97
CA THR A 72 19.85 13.72 -17.24
C THR A 72 18.75 14.12 -18.24
N GLY A 73 18.12 15.26 -17.99
CA GLY A 73 17.02 15.80 -18.79
C GLY A 73 17.46 16.52 -20.07
N ASP A 74 18.75 16.82 -20.20
CA ASP A 74 19.30 17.70 -21.25
C ASP A 74 18.97 17.20 -22.67
N ASN A 75 18.90 15.88 -22.85
CA ASN A 75 18.58 15.26 -24.14
C ASN A 75 17.11 15.39 -24.56
N LEU A 76 16.19 15.76 -23.66
CA LEU A 76 14.76 15.93 -24.00
C LEU A 76 14.48 17.28 -24.67
N GLY A 77 15.32 18.29 -24.41
CA GLY A 77 15.20 19.64 -24.96
C GLY A 77 15.73 20.69 -23.99
N GLU A 78 15.89 21.91 -24.49
CA GLU A 78 16.46 23.03 -23.73
C GLU A 78 15.67 23.39 -22.46
N GLU A 79 14.36 23.15 -22.47
CA GLU A 79 13.48 23.38 -21.31
C GLU A 79 13.84 22.47 -20.12
N PHE A 80 14.38 21.29 -20.41
CA PHE A 80 14.73 20.27 -19.43
C PHE A 80 16.21 20.28 -19.05
N ASN A 81 16.95 21.30 -19.48
CA ASN A 81 18.37 21.42 -19.19
C ASN A 81 18.61 21.59 -17.67
N GLY A 82 19.53 20.79 -17.13
CA GLY A 82 19.86 20.74 -15.70
C GLY A 82 18.85 19.98 -14.84
N TYR A 83 17.77 19.45 -15.41
CA TYR A 83 16.87 18.57 -14.68
C TYR A 83 17.45 17.16 -14.58
N VAL A 84 17.29 16.53 -13.41
CA VAL A 84 17.61 15.11 -13.22
C VAL A 84 16.33 14.34 -12.94
N PHE A 85 16.04 13.37 -13.80
CA PHE A 85 14.88 12.52 -13.71
C PHE A 85 15.25 11.15 -13.16
N LYS A 86 14.37 10.60 -12.33
CA LYS A 86 14.42 9.21 -11.89
C LYS A 86 13.31 8.42 -12.56
N ILE A 87 13.67 7.34 -13.24
CA ILE A 87 12.70 6.44 -13.88
C ILE A 87 11.95 5.68 -12.78
N LYS A 88 10.65 5.96 -12.59
CA LYS A 88 9.88 5.37 -11.48
C LYS A 88 9.03 4.18 -11.90
N GLY A 89 8.62 4.12 -13.15
CA GLY A 89 7.78 3.05 -13.68
C GLY A 89 7.40 3.31 -15.12
N GLY A 90 6.45 2.52 -15.60
CA GLY A 90 5.88 2.70 -16.92
C GLY A 90 4.86 1.62 -17.19
N CYS A 91 4.14 1.78 -18.28
CA CYS A 91 3.23 0.77 -18.82
C CYS A 91 3.65 0.47 -20.25
N ASP A 92 3.64 -0.81 -20.59
CA ASP A 92 3.73 -1.29 -21.97
C ASP A 92 2.49 -0.85 -22.77
N LYS A 93 2.54 -0.88 -24.10
CA LYS A 93 1.44 -0.58 -25.02
C LYS A 93 0.13 -1.32 -24.71
N GLN A 94 0.22 -2.55 -24.20
CA GLN A 94 -0.97 -3.32 -23.79
C GLN A 94 -1.37 -3.08 -22.31
N GLY A 95 -0.79 -2.09 -21.64
CA GLY A 95 -1.13 -1.70 -20.28
C GLY A 95 -0.49 -2.55 -19.17
N PHE A 96 0.44 -3.46 -19.49
CA PHE A 96 1.16 -4.21 -18.47
C PHE A 96 2.20 -3.30 -17.76
N PRO A 97 2.14 -3.18 -16.42
CA PRO A 97 3.04 -2.29 -15.70
C PRO A 97 4.45 -2.88 -15.58
N MET A 98 5.46 -2.00 -15.51
CA MET A 98 6.83 -2.38 -15.17
C MET A 98 6.96 -2.78 -13.70
N LYS A 99 7.89 -3.70 -13.41
CA LYS A 99 8.20 -4.13 -12.03
C LYS A 99 9.70 -4.15 -11.75
N GLN A 100 10.09 -3.55 -10.63
CA GLN A 100 11.46 -3.59 -10.12
C GLN A 100 11.93 -5.04 -9.90
N GLY A 101 13.14 -5.35 -10.34
CA GLY A 101 13.81 -6.64 -10.10
C GLY A 101 13.58 -7.70 -11.18
N VAL A 102 12.70 -7.45 -12.17
CA VAL A 102 12.57 -8.33 -13.34
C VAL A 102 13.51 -7.80 -14.43
N ILE A 103 14.71 -8.36 -14.52
CA ILE A 103 15.80 -7.87 -15.38
C ILE A 103 15.62 -8.39 -16.82
N THR A 104 14.51 -8.00 -17.43
CA THR A 104 14.22 -8.27 -18.84
C THR A 104 13.72 -6.99 -19.48
N GLN A 105 13.89 -6.85 -20.80
CA GLN A 105 13.19 -5.81 -21.54
C GLN A 105 11.72 -6.21 -21.70
N GLY A 106 11.44 -7.44 -22.16
CA GLY A 106 10.09 -7.95 -22.41
C GLY A 106 9.25 -8.28 -21.16
N ARG A 107 8.17 -9.05 -21.37
CA ARG A 107 7.23 -9.44 -20.31
C ARG A 107 7.50 -10.84 -19.78
N VAL A 108 7.26 -11.04 -18.49
CA VAL A 108 7.41 -12.33 -17.82
C VAL A 108 6.18 -12.62 -16.95
N ARG A 109 5.78 -13.89 -16.87
CA ARG A 109 4.68 -14.35 -16.02
C ARG A 109 5.20 -14.82 -14.65
N ILE A 110 5.01 -13.98 -13.64
CA ILE A 110 5.47 -14.23 -12.27
C ILE A 110 4.30 -14.45 -11.30
N MET A 111 4.54 -15.27 -10.28
CA MET A 111 3.57 -15.52 -9.21
C MET A 111 3.58 -14.36 -8.20
N MET A 112 2.44 -13.70 -8.04
CA MET A 112 2.29 -12.54 -7.13
C MET A 112 1.43 -12.87 -5.92
N HIS A 113 1.73 -12.24 -4.80
CA HIS A 113 0.96 -12.29 -3.55
C HIS A 113 0.47 -10.89 -3.16
N ARG A 114 -0.53 -10.81 -2.28
CA ARG A 114 -1.14 -9.54 -1.84
C ARG A 114 -0.07 -8.57 -1.30
N GLY A 115 -0.09 -7.32 -1.78
CA GLY A 115 0.86 -6.28 -1.38
C GLY A 115 2.12 -6.19 -2.26
N THR A 116 2.33 -7.15 -3.17
CA THR A 116 3.37 -7.08 -4.19
C THR A 116 3.05 -5.99 -5.23
N PRO A 117 4.02 -5.20 -5.73
CA PRO A 117 3.78 -4.25 -6.82
C PRO A 117 3.21 -4.95 -8.06
N CYS A 118 2.28 -4.27 -8.75
CA CYS A 118 1.45 -4.78 -9.86
C CYS A 118 0.30 -5.72 -9.43
N PHE A 119 0.17 -6.05 -8.15
CA PHE A 119 -0.94 -6.85 -7.62
C PHE A 119 -1.41 -6.35 -6.26
N ARG A 120 -2.51 -5.57 -6.27
CA ARG A 120 -3.12 -5.07 -5.03
C ARG A 120 -3.70 -6.19 -4.15
N GLY A 121 -4.28 -7.23 -4.76
CA GLY A 121 -4.86 -8.37 -4.03
C GLY A 121 -6.05 -8.02 -3.11
N HIS A 122 -6.62 -6.81 -3.21
CA HIS A 122 -7.87 -6.46 -2.54
C HIS A 122 -9.04 -7.16 -3.26
N GLY A 123 -9.98 -7.74 -2.49
CA GLY A 123 -11.11 -8.52 -3.03
C GLY A 123 -10.80 -9.99 -3.32
N ARG A 124 -9.64 -10.50 -2.86
CA ARG A 124 -9.19 -11.89 -3.02
C ARG A 124 -9.10 -12.57 -1.66
N ARG A 125 -9.12 -13.91 -1.64
CA ARG A 125 -8.99 -14.67 -0.39
C ARG A 125 -7.62 -14.39 0.24
N ASN A 126 -7.55 -14.38 1.58
CA ASN A 126 -6.28 -14.25 2.27
C ASN A 126 -5.37 -15.42 1.88
N GLY A 127 -4.11 -15.14 1.54
CA GLY A 127 -3.15 -16.13 1.04
C GLY A 127 -3.24 -16.44 -0.45
N GLU A 128 -4.22 -15.91 -1.19
CA GLU A 128 -4.33 -16.16 -2.64
C GLU A 128 -3.12 -15.59 -3.40
N ARG A 129 -2.52 -16.44 -4.25
CA ARG A 129 -1.44 -16.09 -5.16
C ARG A 129 -1.92 -16.22 -6.60
N ARG A 130 -1.51 -15.30 -7.47
CA ARG A 130 -1.89 -15.31 -8.89
C ARG A 130 -0.68 -15.10 -9.78
N ARG A 131 -0.57 -15.93 -10.82
CA ARG A 131 0.45 -15.76 -11.86
C ARG A 131 -0.01 -14.73 -12.88
N LYS A 132 0.67 -13.58 -12.95
CA LYS A 132 0.34 -12.46 -13.84
C LYS A 132 1.53 -12.08 -14.73
N SER A 133 1.24 -11.66 -15.95
CA SER A 133 2.22 -11.07 -16.86
C SER A 133 2.57 -9.66 -16.41
N VAL A 134 3.85 -9.32 -16.43
CA VAL A 134 4.38 -8.03 -16.01
C VAL A 134 5.57 -7.66 -16.89
N ARG A 135 5.74 -6.38 -17.20
CA ARG A 135 6.88 -5.86 -17.98
C ARG A 135 8.12 -5.80 -17.08
N GLY A 136 9.28 -6.13 -17.64
CA GLY A 136 10.53 -6.03 -16.92
C GLY A 136 10.92 -4.58 -16.56
N CYS A 137 12.04 -4.44 -15.86
CA CYS A 137 12.50 -3.16 -15.34
C CYS A 137 13.38 -2.37 -16.33
N ILE A 138 13.80 -2.99 -17.44
CA ILE A 138 14.62 -2.34 -18.46
C ILE A 138 13.70 -1.58 -19.42
N VAL A 139 14.02 -0.31 -19.65
CA VAL A 139 13.26 0.56 -20.55
C VAL A 139 13.55 0.21 -22.00
N SER A 140 12.51 0.21 -22.82
CA SER A 140 12.54 -0.21 -24.23
C SER A 140 11.52 0.59 -25.04
N PRO A 141 11.63 0.64 -26.37
CA PRO A 141 10.67 1.34 -27.25
C PRO A 141 9.22 0.82 -27.20
N ASP A 142 8.98 -0.40 -26.67
CA ASP A 142 7.63 -0.98 -26.57
C ASP A 142 6.75 -0.35 -25.47
N LEU A 143 7.26 0.64 -24.75
CA LEU A 143 6.50 1.33 -23.72
C LEU A 143 5.54 2.34 -24.35
N SER A 144 4.34 2.45 -23.77
CA SER A 144 3.41 3.52 -24.13
C SER A 144 3.58 4.73 -23.21
N VAL A 145 3.82 4.48 -21.92
CA VAL A 145 4.02 5.55 -20.93
C VAL A 145 5.24 5.23 -20.09
N LEU A 146 6.13 6.20 -19.94
CA LEU A 146 7.22 6.17 -18.97
C LEU A 146 6.95 7.20 -17.85
N ASN A 147 6.96 6.74 -16.61
CA ASN A 147 6.74 7.59 -15.44
C ASN A 147 8.09 8.06 -14.89
N LEU A 148 8.28 9.38 -14.88
CA LEU A 148 9.49 10.05 -14.41
C LEU A 148 9.19 10.88 -13.16
N VAL A 149 10.16 10.97 -12.26
CA VAL A 149 10.10 11.82 -11.06
C VAL A 149 11.30 12.75 -11.07
N ILE A 150 11.08 14.05 -10.88
CA ILE A 150 12.16 15.03 -10.77
C ILE A 150 12.87 14.84 -9.41
N VAL A 151 14.19 14.67 -9.45
CA VAL A 151 15.07 14.60 -8.27
C VAL A 151 15.76 15.93 -8.04
N LYS A 152 16.28 16.53 -9.10
CA LYS A 152 16.88 17.87 -9.10
C LYS A 152 16.16 18.74 -10.12
N GLN A 153 15.76 19.93 -9.69
CA GLN A 153 15.14 20.94 -10.54
C GLN A 153 16.22 21.66 -11.35
N GLY A 154 16.00 21.84 -12.65
CA GLY A 154 16.89 22.59 -13.54
C GLY A 154 16.70 24.10 -13.42
N ALA A 155 17.41 24.83 -14.27
CA ALA A 155 17.46 26.30 -14.20
C ALA A 155 16.18 26.98 -14.66
N LYS A 156 15.56 26.49 -15.75
CA LYS A 156 14.31 27.07 -16.31
C LYS A 156 13.09 26.40 -15.66
N PRO A 157 12.09 27.16 -15.19
CA PRO A 157 10.84 26.58 -14.72
C PRO A 157 10.03 25.98 -15.89
N LEU A 158 9.33 24.88 -15.63
CA LEU A 158 8.49 24.16 -16.57
C LEU A 158 7.00 24.48 -16.37
N PRO A 159 6.29 24.92 -17.43
CA PRO A 159 4.91 25.34 -17.32
C PRO A 159 4.00 24.21 -16.89
N GLY A 160 3.20 24.47 -15.84
CA GLY A 160 2.25 23.51 -15.26
C GLY A 160 2.86 22.42 -14.38
N LEU A 161 4.17 22.47 -14.13
CA LEU A 161 4.90 21.45 -13.37
C LEU A 161 5.64 22.07 -12.17
N THR A 162 6.42 23.12 -12.40
CA THR A 162 7.10 23.89 -11.34
C THR A 162 6.35 25.16 -10.95
N ASP A 163 5.57 25.73 -11.86
CA ASP A 163 4.97 27.05 -11.67
C ASP A 163 3.83 27.04 -10.66
N ILE A 164 3.07 25.94 -10.63
CA ILE A 164 1.90 25.79 -9.76
C ILE A 164 2.30 24.90 -8.60
N GLU A 165 2.10 25.39 -7.38
CA GLU A 165 2.27 24.59 -6.17
C GLU A 165 0.92 24.06 -5.67
N LYS A 166 0.81 22.74 -5.53
CA LYS A 166 -0.40 22.09 -5.03
C LYS A 166 -0.24 21.76 -3.54
N PRO A 167 -0.96 22.44 -2.64
CA PRO A 167 -0.82 22.20 -1.21
C PRO A 167 -1.29 20.79 -0.83
N ARG A 168 -0.71 20.24 0.24
CA ARG A 168 -1.08 18.92 0.76
C ARG A 168 -2.54 18.93 1.23
N MET A 169 -3.35 18.02 0.68
CA MET A 169 -4.80 17.96 0.96
C MET A 169 -5.14 17.68 2.43
N ARG A 170 -4.26 17.02 3.18
CA ARG A 170 -4.52 16.62 4.57
C ARG A 170 -3.29 16.86 5.44
N GLY A 171 -3.50 17.49 6.59
CA GLY A 171 -2.48 17.57 7.63
C GLY A 171 -2.41 16.30 8.48
N PRO A 172 -1.45 16.25 9.42
CA PRO A 172 -1.24 15.10 10.28
C PRO A 172 -2.44 14.81 11.22
N LYS A 173 -2.71 13.52 11.47
CA LYS A 173 -3.79 13.07 12.39
C LYS A 173 -3.30 12.65 13.78
N ARG A 174 -2.06 12.18 13.89
CA ARG A 174 -1.47 11.71 15.17
C ARG A 174 -0.87 12.87 15.95
N ALA A 175 -1.12 12.95 17.25
CA ALA A 175 -0.62 14.02 18.12
C ALA A 175 0.90 14.25 17.99
N THR A 176 1.69 13.18 17.95
CA THR A 176 3.16 13.27 17.78
C THR A 176 3.59 13.84 16.44
N LYS A 177 2.83 13.60 15.35
CA LYS A 177 3.14 14.18 14.04
C LYS A 177 2.72 15.65 13.96
N ILE A 178 1.69 16.04 14.70
CA ILE A 178 1.26 17.44 14.80
C ILE A 178 2.33 18.24 15.54
N ARG A 179 2.83 17.72 16.67
CA ARG A 179 3.94 18.35 17.42
C ARG A 179 5.18 18.56 16.56
N LYS A 180 5.58 17.55 15.77
CA LYS A 180 6.72 17.65 14.84
C LYS A 180 6.51 18.67 13.73
N LEU A 181 5.27 18.90 13.27
CA LEU A 181 5.01 19.84 12.18
C LEU A 181 5.13 21.29 12.66
N PHE A 182 4.67 21.57 13.86
CA PHE A 182 4.65 22.92 14.45
C PHE A 182 5.80 23.13 15.46
N ASN A 183 6.75 22.21 15.54
CA ASN A 183 7.86 22.22 16.50
C ASN A 183 7.41 22.47 17.96
N LEU A 184 6.30 21.84 18.37
CA LEU A 184 5.72 22.00 19.71
C LEU A 184 6.38 21.11 20.75
N SER A 185 6.36 21.58 22.00
CA SER A 185 6.73 20.82 23.18
C SER A 185 5.66 19.77 23.54
N LYS A 186 5.87 19.02 24.63
CA LYS A 186 4.89 18.01 25.09
C LYS A 186 3.75 18.63 25.89
N GLU A 187 4.00 19.79 26.46
CA GLU A 187 3.14 20.56 27.34
C GLU A 187 2.07 21.30 26.50
N ASP A 188 2.42 21.66 25.26
CA ASP A 188 1.53 22.37 24.34
C ASP A 188 0.29 21.55 23.91
N ASP A 189 -0.86 22.22 23.90
CA ASP A 189 -2.12 21.63 23.44
C ASP A 189 -2.20 21.63 21.90
N VAL A 190 -1.98 20.44 21.33
CA VAL A 190 -2.10 20.18 19.89
C VAL A 190 -3.48 20.47 19.30
N ARG A 191 -4.56 20.54 20.11
CA ARG A 191 -5.93 20.74 19.59
C ARG A 191 -6.10 22.07 18.88
N LYS A 192 -5.49 23.13 19.42
CA LYS A 192 -5.54 24.49 18.86
C LYS A 192 -4.91 24.51 17.46
N TYR A 193 -3.76 23.87 17.32
CA TYR A 193 -2.99 23.81 16.07
C TYR A 193 -3.60 22.93 14.97
N VAL A 194 -4.55 22.03 15.29
CA VAL A 194 -5.27 21.29 14.23
C VAL A 194 -6.25 22.18 13.47
N ASN A 195 -6.65 23.31 14.07
CA ASN A 195 -7.60 24.21 13.43
C ASN A 195 -7.00 25.00 12.25
N THR A 196 -5.68 25.18 12.19
CA THR A 196 -5.02 25.92 11.10
C THR A 196 -5.13 25.22 9.75
N TYR A 197 -5.21 23.89 9.70
CA TYR A 197 -5.35 23.13 8.45
C TYR A 197 -6.73 22.46 8.30
N ARG A 198 -7.78 23.10 8.82
CA ARG A 198 -9.16 22.65 8.56
C ARG A 198 -9.43 22.69 7.06
N ARG A 199 -10.04 21.61 6.56
CA ARG A 199 -10.49 21.57 5.17
C ARG A 199 -11.86 22.23 5.09
N SER A 200 -11.93 23.40 4.47
CA SER A 200 -13.18 23.98 3.99
C SER A 200 -13.63 23.27 2.71
N PHE A 201 -14.92 23.01 2.58
CA PHE A 201 -15.51 22.50 1.36
C PHE A 201 -16.98 22.94 1.28
N THR A 202 -17.46 23.16 0.07
CA THR A 202 -18.88 23.36 -0.22
C THR A 202 -19.56 21.98 -0.26
N SER A 203 -20.65 21.84 0.48
CA SER A 203 -21.52 20.67 0.38
C SER A 203 -22.25 20.69 -0.96
N THR A 204 -22.79 19.54 -1.38
CA THR A 204 -23.69 19.45 -2.55
C THR A 204 -24.89 20.40 -2.42
N THR A 205 -25.35 20.66 -1.19
CA THR A 205 -26.41 21.64 -0.85
C THR A 205 -25.93 23.11 -0.84
N GLY A 206 -24.75 23.42 -1.37
CA GLY A 206 -24.16 24.78 -1.41
C GLY A 206 -23.61 25.32 -0.07
N LYS A 207 -23.96 24.72 1.07
CA LYS A 207 -23.49 25.17 2.40
C LYS A 207 -21.98 24.95 2.58
N LYS A 208 -21.25 26.00 2.98
CA LYS A 208 -19.83 25.92 3.35
C LYS A 208 -19.68 25.18 4.68
N ARG A 209 -18.86 24.12 4.71
CA ARG A 209 -18.54 23.35 5.92
C ARG A 209 -17.03 23.26 6.10
N SER A 210 -16.59 23.16 7.35
CA SER A 210 -15.18 22.91 7.68
C SER A 210 -15.06 21.59 8.45
N LYS A 211 -14.06 20.78 8.10
CA LYS A 211 -13.76 19.53 8.82
C LYS A 211 -12.31 19.48 9.31
N ALA A 212 -12.16 19.03 10.56
CA ALA A 212 -10.89 18.73 11.18
C ALA A 212 -10.76 17.21 11.41
N PRO A 213 -9.55 16.64 11.34
CA PRO A 213 -9.35 15.24 11.71
C PRO A 213 -9.48 15.05 13.22
N LYS A 214 -10.16 13.99 13.65
CA LYS A 214 -10.10 13.53 15.06
C LYS A 214 -8.65 13.15 15.40
N ILE A 215 -8.07 13.85 16.37
CA ILE A 215 -6.68 13.63 16.79
C ILE A 215 -6.54 12.25 17.42
N GLN A 216 -5.57 11.48 16.93
CA GLN A 216 -5.26 10.15 17.45
C GLN A 216 -4.06 10.21 18.40
N ARG A 217 -4.06 9.34 19.43
CA ARG A 217 -3.00 9.22 20.44
C ARG A 217 -2.78 10.49 21.25
N LEU A 218 -3.83 11.27 21.46
CA LEU A 218 -3.84 12.35 22.44
C LEU A 218 -4.19 11.76 23.82
N VAL A 219 -3.49 12.21 24.87
CA VAL A 219 -3.86 11.87 26.25
C VAL A 219 -5.14 12.64 26.59
N THR A 220 -6.20 11.92 26.93
CA THR A 220 -7.49 12.50 27.33
C THR A 220 -7.89 12.02 28.72
N PRO A 221 -8.76 12.76 29.44
CA PRO A 221 -9.26 12.33 30.75
C PRO A 221 -9.84 10.90 30.72
N LEU A 222 -10.56 10.54 29.66
CA LEU A 222 -11.08 9.19 29.44
C LEU A 222 -9.97 8.12 29.35
N THR A 223 -8.86 8.42 28.67
CA THR A 223 -7.73 7.47 28.62
C THR A 223 -7.05 7.30 29.99
N LEU A 224 -6.95 8.38 30.78
CA LEU A 224 -6.42 8.33 32.14
C LEU A 224 -7.35 7.55 33.07
N GLN A 225 -8.66 7.77 32.98
CA GLN A 225 -9.68 7.03 33.73
C GLN A 225 -9.61 5.53 33.43
N ARG A 226 -9.55 5.14 32.15
CA ARG A 226 -9.39 3.72 31.76
C ARG A 226 -8.09 3.11 32.28
N LYS A 227 -7.01 3.88 32.31
CA LYS A 227 -5.72 3.45 32.89
C LYS A 227 -5.85 3.24 34.40
N ARG A 228 -6.50 4.17 35.13
CA ARG A 228 -6.78 4.06 36.57
C ARG A 228 -7.67 2.84 36.86
N SER A 229 -8.77 2.65 36.11
CA SER A 229 -9.67 1.49 36.24
C SER A 229 -8.93 0.17 36.12
N ARG A 230 -8.09 0.02 35.09
CA ARG A 230 -7.29 -1.20 34.89
C ARG A 230 -6.39 -1.50 36.08
N ILE A 231 -5.77 -0.47 36.66
CA ILE A 231 -4.90 -0.62 37.84
C ILE A 231 -5.74 -1.00 39.06
N ALA A 232 -6.90 -0.36 39.25
CA ALA A 232 -7.83 -0.68 40.34
C ALA A 232 -8.35 -2.12 40.25
N GLU A 233 -8.72 -2.60 39.07
CA GLU A 233 -9.14 -3.98 38.83
C GLU A 233 -8.04 -4.98 39.17
N LYS A 234 -6.78 -4.68 38.80
CA LYS A 234 -5.64 -5.52 39.19
C LYS A 234 -5.48 -5.59 40.71
N LYS A 235 -5.56 -4.44 41.40
CA LYS A 235 -5.50 -4.38 42.87
C LYS A 235 -6.65 -5.15 43.50
N LYS A 236 -7.87 -5.01 42.98
CA LYS A 236 -9.06 -5.74 43.44
C LYS A 236 -8.88 -7.26 43.30
N ARG A 237 -8.32 -7.72 42.18
CA ARG A 237 -8.03 -9.15 41.96
C ARG A 237 -7.01 -9.69 42.96
N VAL A 238 -5.94 -8.96 43.22
CA VAL A 238 -4.92 -9.34 44.20
C VAL A 238 -5.51 -9.37 45.62
N ALA A 239 -6.29 -8.35 46.00
CA ALA A 239 -6.95 -8.31 47.31
C ALA A 239 -7.92 -9.48 47.50
N LYS A 240 -8.73 -9.79 46.47
CA LYS A 240 -9.66 -10.93 46.48
C LYS A 240 -8.92 -12.26 46.64
N ALA A 241 -7.85 -12.49 45.86
CA ALA A 241 -7.06 -13.72 45.98
C ALA A 241 -6.42 -13.86 47.38
N LYS A 242 -5.98 -12.75 47.98
CA LYS A 242 -5.43 -12.74 49.34
C LYS A 242 -6.50 -13.03 50.41
N SER A 243 -7.71 -12.49 50.27
CA SER A 243 -8.81 -12.77 51.21
C SER A 243 -9.26 -14.23 51.09
N GLU A 244 -9.45 -14.74 49.88
CA GLU A 244 -9.83 -16.15 49.63
C GLU A 244 -8.77 -17.12 50.16
N ALA A 245 -7.48 -16.83 49.97
CA ALA A 245 -6.41 -17.63 50.55
C ALA A 245 -6.46 -17.60 52.09
N GLY A 246 -6.71 -16.44 52.70
CA GLY A 246 -6.86 -16.32 54.15
C GLY A 246 -8.07 -17.09 54.70
N GLU A 247 -9.19 -17.05 54.01
CA GLU A 247 -10.41 -17.81 54.35
C GLU A 247 -10.18 -19.32 54.23
N TYR A 248 -9.52 -19.76 53.15
CA TYR A 248 -9.18 -21.16 52.96
C TYR A 248 -8.24 -21.69 54.06
N GLN A 249 -7.25 -20.90 54.49
CA GLN A 249 -6.36 -21.29 55.59
C GLN A 249 -7.11 -21.47 56.92
N LYS A 250 -8.09 -20.61 57.22
CA LYS A 250 -8.96 -20.76 58.40
C LYS A 250 -9.79 -22.04 58.33
N LEU A 251 -10.37 -22.33 57.17
CA LEU A 251 -11.15 -23.56 56.94
C LEU A 251 -10.27 -24.81 57.10
N LEU A 252 -9.06 -24.78 56.55
CA LEU A 252 -8.11 -25.88 56.65
C LEU A 252 -7.73 -26.16 58.11
N ALA A 253 -7.49 -25.11 58.92
CA ALA A 253 -7.19 -25.26 60.34
C ALA A 253 -8.33 -25.93 61.12
N LEU A 254 -9.59 -25.55 60.86
CA LEU A 254 -10.77 -26.20 61.46
C LEU A 254 -10.85 -27.69 61.08
N ARG A 255 -10.70 -28.01 59.79
CA ARG A 255 -10.74 -29.41 59.31
C ARG A 255 -9.64 -30.28 59.90
N LEU A 256 -8.42 -29.75 60.05
CA LEU A 256 -7.33 -30.47 60.72
C LEU A 256 -7.60 -30.68 62.20
N LYS A 257 -8.24 -29.72 62.87
CA LYS A 257 -8.63 -29.85 64.28
C LYS A 257 -9.70 -30.94 64.46
N GLU A 258 -10.77 -30.90 63.67
CA GLU A 258 -11.82 -31.94 63.65
C GLU A 258 -11.23 -33.34 63.40
N GLN A 259 -10.29 -33.46 62.45
CA GLN A 259 -9.63 -34.73 62.16
C GLN A 259 -8.78 -35.25 63.33
N ARG A 260 -8.09 -34.35 64.06
CA ARG A 260 -7.32 -34.69 65.27
C ARG A 260 -8.26 -35.14 66.39
N GLU A 261 -9.37 -34.43 66.59
CA GLU A 261 -10.39 -34.78 67.58
C GLU A 261 -11.00 -36.15 67.28
N HIS A 262 -11.46 -36.40 66.05
CA HIS A 262 -11.98 -37.70 65.63
C HIS A 262 -10.94 -38.84 65.80
N ARG A 263 -9.66 -38.58 65.47
CA ARG A 263 -8.59 -39.56 65.71
C ARG A 263 -8.42 -39.84 67.20
N SER A 264 -8.44 -38.82 68.05
CA SER A 264 -8.32 -38.97 69.50
C SER A 264 -9.50 -39.74 70.10
N GLU A 265 -10.73 -39.47 69.66
CA GLU A 265 -11.93 -40.22 70.05
C GLU A 265 -11.86 -41.68 69.65
N SER A 266 -11.41 -41.98 68.42
CA SER A 266 -11.25 -43.36 67.96
C SER A 266 -10.21 -44.13 68.79
N LEU A 267 -9.12 -43.46 69.19
CA LEU A 267 -8.10 -44.04 70.06
C LEU A 267 -8.62 -44.24 71.48
N ALA A 268 -9.39 -43.29 72.02
CA ALA A 268 -10.03 -43.40 73.32
C ALA A 268 -11.02 -44.59 73.35
N LYS A 269 -11.86 -44.74 72.32
CA LYS A 269 -12.76 -45.89 72.15
C LYS A 269 -11.98 -47.22 72.11
N LYS A 270 -10.87 -47.29 71.34
CA LYS A 270 -10.00 -48.47 71.29
C LYS A 270 -9.32 -48.78 72.63
N ARG A 271 -8.92 -47.76 73.40
CA ARG A 271 -8.36 -47.95 74.75
C ARG A 271 -9.41 -48.47 75.71
N ALA A 272 -10.61 -47.87 75.72
CA ALA A 272 -11.72 -48.31 76.54
C ALA A 272 -12.13 -49.76 76.24
N SER A 273 -12.18 -50.15 74.96
CA SER A 273 -12.49 -51.54 74.57
C SER A 273 -11.39 -52.53 74.98
N ARG A 274 -10.11 -52.11 75.01
CA ARG A 274 -9.00 -52.95 75.48
C ARG A 274 -9.06 -53.19 76.99
N VAL A 275 -9.36 -52.13 77.75
CA VAL A 275 -9.53 -52.24 79.21
C VAL A 275 -10.71 -53.16 79.53
N SER A 276 -11.84 -53.02 78.84
CA SER A 276 -13.01 -53.88 79.07
C SER A 276 -12.80 -55.35 78.68
N THR A 277 -11.96 -55.64 77.67
CA THR A 277 -11.54 -57.02 77.37
C THR A 277 -10.58 -57.59 78.41
N ALA A 278 -9.65 -56.78 78.96
CA ALA A 278 -8.71 -57.24 79.98
C ALA A 278 -9.42 -57.59 81.30
N THR A 279 -10.43 -56.82 81.70
CA THR A 279 -11.27 -57.09 82.88
C THR A 279 -12.22 -58.27 82.71
N ARG A 280 -12.36 -58.84 81.50
CA ARG A 280 -13.18 -60.02 81.21
C ARG A 280 -12.37 -61.32 81.17
N THR A 281 -11.05 -61.23 81.24
CA THR A 281 -10.11 -62.37 81.18
C THR A 281 -9.47 -62.71 82.52
N GLU A 282 -9.90 -62.05 83.59
CA GLU A 282 -9.69 -62.43 85.00
C GLU A 282 -10.97 -63.09 85.53
#